data_AF-A0A9N8WJE7-F1
#
_entry.id   AF-A0A9N8WJE7-F1
#
_cell.length_a   1.000
_cell.length_b   1.000
_cell.length_c   1.000
_cell.angle_alpha   90.00
_cell.angle_beta   90.00
_cell.angle_gamma   90.00
#
_symmetry.space_group_name_H-M   'P 1'
#
loop_
_entity.id
_entity.type
_entity.pdbx_description
1 polymer ?
#
loop_
_entity_poly.entity_id
_entity_poly.type
_entity_poly.pdbx_seq_one_letter_code
_entity_poly.pdbx_strand_id
1 'polypeptide(L)'
;MSANGNNIPASTSIEIIWKVLEEGIDQIMSKLEKGLNYKKYMELYTYPFAKGLGQRRVLYRNVMEKRSNLHYRNWMGESMADYCGIYNYCGDALGARSKGGDLYNRLQDYLERYLDKIRKDSEQLADENLLQYYAKQWEKYTAASTYLNHVFRFLNRHWVRHKVDEGDKNIYDVYTLALISWRENVFNHVQHQVTAAVLKLIEKERNGEMVDVGLIKSVVGSYVSLGLEDSDSSLEVYKTHFELPFIEASQAYYRAESGKLLEKHNITDYMKKVEAILSGEQGRVVSYLNPNTEKPHLSACEAILVKEHMNIMWTEFQDLLDMNKLDDLGIMYSLLSRIPGGLNPLCTQFEEYMRKQMRPGMTVTALIQVYAKNSDIVRTAFHGDEEFVASLDKACRECCM
;
A
#
# COMPACT_ATOMS: atom_id res chain seq x y z
N MET A 1 -70.44 -13.37 -25.93
CA MET A 1 -69.36 -13.75 -26.86
C MET A 1 -68.34 -12.63 -26.84
N SER A 2 -67.12 -12.96 -26.42
CA SER A 2 -66.06 -12.04 -26.05
C SER A 2 -65.38 -11.42 -27.27
N ALA A 3 -65.16 -10.11 -27.21
CA ALA A 3 -64.14 -9.41 -27.97
C ALA A 3 -63.41 -8.44 -27.03
N ASN A 4 -62.17 -8.77 -26.69
CA ASN A 4 -61.00 -7.91 -26.85
C ASN A 4 -59.84 -8.48 -26.02
N GLY A 5 -58.86 -9.01 -26.75
CA GLY A 5 -57.56 -9.33 -26.21
C GLY A 5 -56.90 -8.06 -25.71
N ASN A 6 -56.65 -8.01 -24.40
CA ASN A 6 -55.66 -7.10 -23.84
C ASN A 6 -54.29 -7.75 -24.04
N ASN A 7 -53.62 -7.31 -25.12
CA ASN A 7 -52.19 -7.48 -25.30
C ASN A 7 -51.46 -6.99 -24.05
N ILE A 8 -50.89 -7.93 -23.31
CA ILE A 8 -49.91 -7.69 -22.26
C ILE A 8 -48.61 -7.28 -22.98
N PRO A 9 -47.96 -6.14 -22.67
CA PRO A 9 -46.67 -5.81 -23.30
C PRO A 9 -45.61 -6.80 -22.80
N ALA A 10 -45.23 -7.74 -23.66
CA ALA A 10 -44.34 -8.87 -23.38
C ALA A 10 -42.83 -8.51 -23.36
N SER A 11 -42.46 -7.24 -23.29
CA SER A 11 -41.05 -6.84 -23.18
C SER A 11 -40.92 -5.55 -22.39
N THR A 12 -40.61 -5.64 -21.08
CA THR A 12 -39.88 -4.51 -20.50
C THR A 12 -38.48 -4.59 -21.06
N SER A 13 -38.20 -3.83 -22.12
CA SER A 13 -36.89 -3.77 -22.75
C SER A 13 -35.82 -3.47 -21.70
N ILE A 14 -34.71 -4.19 -21.77
CA ILE A 14 -33.51 -3.98 -20.94
C ILE A 14 -33.12 -2.50 -20.87
N GLU A 15 -33.39 -1.75 -21.93
CA GLU A 15 -33.22 -0.29 -22.05
C GLU A 15 -33.98 0.50 -20.99
N ILE A 16 -35.23 0.14 -20.67
CA ILE A 16 -36.04 0.82 -19.66
C ILE A 16 -35.52 0.51 -18.25
N ILE A 17 -35.01 -0.71 -18.03
CA ILE A 17 -34.40 -1.12 -16.77
C ILE A 17 -33.09 -0.35 -16.58
N TRP A 18 -32.24 -0.36 -17.61
CA TRP A 18 -30.98 0.36 -17.63
C TRP A 18 -31.16 1.85 -17.39
N LYS A 19 -32.11 2.52 -18.06
CA LYS A 19 -32.33 3.96 -17.90
C LYS A 19 -32.60 4.38 -16.45
N VAL A 20 -33.40 3.60 -15.72
CA VAL A 20 -33.68 3.87 -14.30
C VAL A 20 -32.46 3.58 -13.41
N LEU A 21 -31.70 2.54 -13.76
CA LEU A 21 -30.47 2.21 -13.05
C LEU A 21 -29.39 3.25 -13.29
N GLU A 22 -29.19 3.70 -14.53
CA GLU A 22 -28.21 4.70 -14.94
C GLU A 22 -28.42 6.02 -14.17
N GLU A 23 -29.67 6.49 -14.00
CA GLU A 23 -29.96 7.66 -13.17
C GLU A 23 -29.59 7.46 -11.69
N GLY A 24 -29.78 6.25 -11.17
CA GLY A 24 -29.39 5.89 -9.80
C GLY A 24 -27.88 5.77 -9.63
N ILE A 25 -27.22 5.14 -10.60
CA ILE A 25 -25.77 4.95 -10.65
C ILE A 25 -25.09 6.31 -10.78
N ASP A 26 -25.58 7.21 -11.65
CA ASP A 26 -25.05 8.58 -11.74
C ASP A 26 -25.21 9.33 -10.43
N GLN A 27 -26.33 9.15 -9.71
CA GLN A 27 -26.45 9.74 -8.38
C GLN A 27 -25.40 9.21 -7.39
N ILE A 28 -25.11 7.90 -7.41
CA ILE A 28 -24.10 7.27 -6.55
C ILE A 28 -22.69 7.75 -6.93
N MET A 29 -22.34 7.68 -8.21
CA MET A 29 -21.00 7.99 -8.72
C MET A 29 -20.70 9.49 -8.70
N SER A 30 -21.68 10.34 -9.07
CA SER A 30 -21.48 11.77 -9.22
C SER A 30 -21.78 12.57 -7.95
N LYS A 31 -22.71 12.11 -7.09
CA LYS A 31 -23.27 12.90 -5.97
C LYS A 31 -23.30 12.15 -4.63
N LEU A 32 -22.24 11.39 -4.33
CA LEU A 32 -22.12 10.64 -3.07
C LEU A 32 -22.37 11.51 -1.82
N GLU A 33 -21.87 12.75 -1.82
CA GLU A 33 -22.00 13.73 -0.74
C GLU A 33 -23.46 14.13 -0.43
N LYS A 34 -24.37 14.01 -1.41
CA LYS A 34 -25.80 14.33 -1.21
C LYS A 34 -26.55 13.20 -0.50
N GLY A 35 -25.91 12.05 -0.32
CA GLY A 35 -26.52 10.84 0.20
C GLY A 35 -27.58 10.26 -0.73
N LEU A 36 -27.93 9.00 -0.50
CA LEU A 36 -29.04 8.34 -1.19
C LEU A 36 -30.13 8.00 -0.17
N ASN A 37 -31.35 8.50 -0.39
CA ASN A 37 -32.48 8.16 0.48
C ASN A 37 -32.70 6.64 0.46
N TYR A 38 -32.86 6.02 1.63
CA TYR A 38 -33.12 4.59 1.80
C TYR A 38 -34.20 4.05 0.86
N LYS A 39 -35.28 4.82 0.65
CA LYS A 39 -36.36 4.43 -0.28
C LYS A 39 -35.83 4.30 -1.72
N LYS A 40 -35.02 5.25 -2.17
CA LYS A 40 -34.40 5.24 -3.50
C LYS A 40 -33.33 4.15 -3.62
N TYR A 41 -32.60 3.87 -2.55
CA TYR A 41 -31.61 2.79 -2.51
C TYR A 41 -32.28 1.42 -2.64
N MET A 42 -33.34 1.18 -1.86
CA MET A 42 -34.13 -0.04 -1.94
C MET A 42 -34.83 -0.17 -3.30
N GLU A 43 -35.26 0.95 -3.89
CA GLU A 43 -35.72 0.99 -5.28
C GLU A 43 -34.64 0.50 -6.24
N LEU A 44 -33.43 1.06 -6.22
CA LEU A 44 -32.34 0.63 -7.09
C LEU A 44 -31.90 -0.82 -6.89
N TYR A 45 -31.85 -1.30 -5.64
CA TYR A 45 -31.52 -2.68 -5.31
C TYR A 45 -32.59 -3.67 -5.79
N THR A 46 -33.86 -3.32 -5.68
CA THR A 46 -34.99 -4.23 -5.95
C THR A 46 -35.48 -4.15 -7.39
N TYR A 47 -35.32 -3.00 -8.06
CA TYR A 47 -35.89 -2.69 -9.37
C TYR A 47 -35.39 -3.58 -10.54
N PRO A 48 -34.08 -3.90 -10.67
CA PRO A 48 -33.62 -4.82 -11.72
C PRO A 48 -34.30 -6.18 -11.64
N PHE A 49 -34.66 -6.62 -10.43
CA PHE A 49 -35.14 -7.97 -10.15
C PHE A 49 -36.67 -8.05 -10.07
N ALA A 50 -37.34 -7.11 -9.40
CA ALA A 50 -38.80 -7.10 -9.28
C ALA A 50 -39.53 -6.92 -10.62
N LYS A 51 -38.92 -6.24 -11.60
CA LYS A 51 -39.48 -6.12 -12.95
C LYS A 51 -39.15 -7.31 -13.85
N GLY A 52 -38.02 -7.99 -13.65
CA GLY A 52 -37.68 -9.23 -14.37
C GLY A 52 -38.62 -10.39 -14.06
N LEU A 53 -39.27 -10.36 -12.88
CA LEU A 53 -40.13 -11.43 -12.35
C LEU A 53 -41.64 -11.23 -12.60
N GLY A 54 -42.05 -10.18 -13.32
CA GLY A 54 -43.47 -9.93 -13.61
C GLY A 54 -44.39 -9.65 -12.39
N GLN A 55 -43.85 -9.51 -11.18
CA GLN A 55 -44.65 -9.32 -9.96
C GLN A 55 -44.59 -7.88 -9.44
N ARG A 56 -45.44 -7.02 -10.01
CA ARG A 56 -45.44 -5.58 -9.75
C ARG A 56 -46.04 -5.13 -8.40
N ARG A 57 -46.61 -6.02 -7.57
CA ARG A 57 -47.45 -5.58 -6.42
C ARG A 57 -47.32 -6.31 -5.08
N VAL A 58 -46.71 -7.49 -4.99
CA VAL A 58 -46.72 -8.28 -3.73
C VAL A 58 -45.49 -8.01 -2.87
N LEU A 59 -44.31 -7.89 -3.48
CA LEU A 59 -43.04 -7.72 -2.77
C LEU A 59 -42.89 -6.38 -2.07
N TYR A 60 -43.24 -5.28 -2.76
CA TYR A 60 -43.15 -3.93 -2.20
C TYR A 60 -44.06 -3.72 -0.98
N ARG A 61 -45.24 -4.38 -0.97
CA ARG A 61 -46.22 -4.26 0.12
C ARG A 61 -45.74 -5.03 1.35
N ASN A 62 -45.33 -6.29 1.17
CA ASN A 62 -44.88 -7.14 2.27
C ASN A 62 -43.60 -6.64 2.97
N VAL A 63 -42.68 -5.99 2.23
CA VAL A 63 -41.47 -5.38 2.80
C VAL A 63 -41.77 -4.15 3.65
N MET A 64 -42.80 -3.37 3.29
CA MET A 64 -43.18 -2.17 4.03
C MET A 64 -44.10 -2.46 5.23
N GLU A 65 -44.88 -3.55 5.21
CA GLU A 65 -45.87 -3.88 6.24
C GLU A 65 -45.26 -4.57 7.48
N LYS A 66 -44.15 -5.30 7.36
CA LYS A 66 -43.49 -6.01 8.48
C LYS A 66 -42.57 -5.13 9.35
N ARG A 67 -42.71 -3.81 9.28
CA ARG A 67 -41.73 -2.83 9.76
C ARG A 67 -41.87 -2.44 11.25
N SER A 68 -42.65 -3.16 12.05
CA SER A 68 -42.91 -2.73 13.43
C SER A 68 -41.99 -3.32 14.49
N ASN A 69 -41.17 -4.35 14.24
CA ASN A 69 -40.34 -4.93 15.29
C ASN A 69 -39.03 -5.55 14.76
N LEU A 70 -37.92 -5.18 15.41
CA LEU A 70 -36.62 -5.86 15.56
C LEU A 70 -35.36 -5.16 15.01
N HIS A 71 -34.29 -5.25 15.80
CA HIS A 71 -33.03 -4.51 15.75
C HIS A 71 -32.14 -4.76 14.51
N TYR A 72 -31.38 -3.71 14.19
CA TYR A 72 -30.91 -3.31 12.86
C TYR A 72 -29.61 -3.98 12.33
N ARG A 73 -28.94 -4.87 13.08
CA ARG A 73 -27.59 -5.35 12.69
C ARG A 73 -27.50 -6.83 12.29
N ASN A 74 -28.42 -7.69 12.75
CA ASN A 74 -28.34 -9.13 12.46
C ASN A 74 -29.31 -9.60 11.35
N TRP A 75 -30.21 -8.74 10.83
CA TRP A 75 -31.22 -9.16 9.86
C TRP A 75 -30.72 -9.27 8.40
N MET A 76 -29.65 -8.56 8.02
CA MET A 76 -29.15 -8.54 6.63
C MET A 76 -28.50 -9.86 6.16
N GLY A 77 -28.14 -10.76 7.09
CA GLY A 77 -27.44 -12.01 6.78
C GLY A 77 -28.35 -13.21 6.57
N GLU A 78 -29.22 -13.51 7.54
CA GLU A 78 -29.87 -14.83 7.63
C GLU A 78 -31.33 -14.84 7.11
N SER A 79 -32.15 -13.83 7.39
CA SER A 79 -33.59 -13.87 7.03
C SER A 79 -33.89 -13.49 5.57
N MET A 80 -32.96 -12.81 4.88
CA MET A 80 -33.10 -12.52 3.44
C MET A 80 -32.76 -13.74 2.56
N ALA A 81 -32.05 -14.74 3.10
CA ALA A 81 -31.83 -16.03 2.44
C ALA A 81 -33.15 -16.82 2.31
N ASP A 82 -33.99 -16.77 3.34
CA ASP A 82 -35.34 -17.35 3.30
C ASP A 82 -36.27 -16.63 2.31
N TYR A 83 -36.14 -15.30 2.19
CA TYR A 83 -36.87 -14.56 1.16
C TYR A 83 -36.34 -14.84 -0.25
N CYS A 84 -35.02 -15.06 -0.41
CA CYS A 84 -34.40 -15.58 -1.65
C CYS A 84 -34.94 -16.97 -2.04
N GLY A 85 -35.34 -17.80 -1.06
CA GLY A 85 -35.95 -19.12 -1.31
C GLY A 85 -37.26 -19.05 -2.10
N ILE A 86 -38.02 -17.95 -1.99
CA ILE A 86 -39.26 -17.72 -2.76
C ILE A 86 -38.96 -17.36 -4.22
N TYR A 87 -37.73 -16.92 -4.54
CA TYR A 87 -37.31 -16.55 -5.90
C TYR A 87 -36.73 -17.71 -6.71
N ASN A 88 -36.63 -18.92 -6.14
CA ASN A 88 -36.29 -20.15 -6.87
C ASN A 88 -37.42 -20.66 -7.79
N TYR A 89 -38.56 -19.96 -7.82
CA TYR A 89 -39.70 -20.22 -8.71
C TYR A 89 -39.75 -19.21 -9.85
N CYS A 90 -38.76 -19.21 -10.74
CA CYS A 90 -38.89 -18.54 -12.04
C CYS A 90 -38.21 -19.36 -13.13
N GLY A 91 -39.03 -20.15 -13.82
CA GLY A 91 -38.68 -20.80 -15.07
C GLY A 91 -38.48 -19.76 -16.17
N ASP A 92 -37.26 -19.24 -16.27
CA ASP A 92 -36.60 -18.99 -17.55
C ASP A 92 -35.11 -18.67 -17.32
N ALA A 93 -34.33 -19.70 -16.97
CA ALA A 93 -32.91 -19.58 -16.69
C ALA A 93 -32.12 -18.97 -17.87
N LEU A 94 -32.60 -19.16 -19.12
CA LEU A 94 -31.97 -18.62 -20.34
C LEU A 94 -32.22 -17.10 -20.51
N GLY A 95 -33.43 -16.62 -20.22
CA GLY A 95 -33.77 -15.19 -20.30
C GLY A 95 -33.10 -14.34 -19.22
N ALA A 96 -32.89 -14.91 -18.02
CA ALA A 96 -32.11 -14.27 -16.96
C ALA A 96 -30.61 -14.21 -17.29
N ARG A 97 -30.07 -15.21 -17.99
CA ARG A 97 -28.66 -15.28 -18.42
C ARG A 97 -28.30 -14.21 -19.47
N SER A 98 -29.12 -14.03 -20.50
CA SER A 98 -28.90 -13.00 -21.52
C SER A 98 -28.99 -11.58 -20.93
N LYS A 99 -29.98 -11.33 -20.06
CA LYS A 99 -30.19 -10.01 -19.45
C LYS A 99 -29.10 -9.65 -18.42
N GLY A 100 -28.51 -10.64 -17.75
CA GLY A 100 -27.39 -10.42 -16.83
C GLY A 100 -26.14 -9.91 -17.55
N GLY A 101 -25.80 -10.52 -18.71
CA GLY A 101 -24.68 -10.06 -19.54
C GLY A 101 -24.90 -8.67 -20.11
N ASP A 102 -26.11 -8.37 -20.59
CA ASP A 102 -26.44 -7.03 -21.09
C ASP A 102 -26.33 -5.95 -20.00
N LEU A 103 -26.69 -6.26 -18.74
CA LEU A 103 -26.53 -5.33 -17.61
C LEU A 103 -25.06 -5.13 -17.25
N TYR A 104 -24.26 -6.19 -17.26
CA TYR A 104 -22.83 -6.12 -16.97
C TYR A 104 -22.10 -5.28 -18.02
N ASN A 105 -22.36 -5.53 -19.32
CA ASN A 105 -21.75 -4.76 -20.41
C ASN A 105 -22.15 -3.28 -20.36
N ARG A 106 -23.43 -2.98 -20.10
CA ARG A 106 -23.88 -1.58 -19.96
C ARG A 106 -23.25 -0.88 -18.74
N LEU A 107 -23.03 -1.62 -17.66
CA LEU A 107 -22.32 -1.11 -16.50
C LEU A 107 -20.87 -0.79 -16.84
N GLN A 108 -20.19 -1.68 -17.55
CA GLN A 108 -18.84 -1.46 -18.05
C GLN A 108 -18.78 -0.21 -18.95
N ASP A 109 -19.64 -0.10 -19.97
CA ASP A 109 -19.74 1.06 -20.86
C ASP A 109 -19.98 2.38 -20.10
N TYR A 110 -20.75 2.31 -19.01
CA TYR A 110 -20.99 3.47 -18.15
C TYR A 110 -19.73 3.86 -17.37
N LEU A 111 -19.04 2.88 -16.76
CA LEU A 111 -17.81 3.12 -16.01
C LEU A 111 -16.73 3.71 -16.92
N GLU A 112 -16.55 3.16 -18.13
CA GLU A 112 -15.60 3.68 -19.12
C GLU A 112 -15.90 5.13 -19.49
N ARG A 113 -17.17 5.48 -19.80
CA ARG A 113 -17.57 6.87 -20.10
C ARG A 113 -17.40 7.82 -18.91
N TYR A 114 -17.62 7.34 -17.70
CA TYR A 114 -17.42 8.14 -16.49
C TYR A 114 -15.93 8.40 -16.24
N LEU A 115 -15.10 7.36 -16.38
CA LEU A 115 -13.66 7.42 -16.17
C LEU A 115 -12.92 8.20 -17.27
N ASP A 116 -13.40 8.19 -18.52
CA ASP A 116 -12.82 9.01 -19.60
C ASP A 116 -12.85 10.51 -19.28
N LYS A 117 -13.90 10.97 -18.58
CA LYS A 117 -13.96 12.36 -18.10
C LYS A 117 -12.90 12.64 -17.05
N ILE A 118 -12.78 11.75 -16.06
CA ILE A 118 -11.76 11.86 -15.00
C ILE A 118 -10.35 11.84 -15.58
N ARG A 119 -10.10 10.97 -16.57
CA ARG A 119 -8.83 10.92 -17.29
C ARG A 119 -8.52 12.25 -17.96
N LYS A 120 -9.45 12.78 -18.77
CA LYS A 120 -9.27 14.04 -19.51
C LYS A 120 -9.03 15.23 -18.60
N ASP A 121 -9.71 15.28 -17.45
CA ASP A 121 -9.48 16.33 -16.45
C ASP A 121 -8.11 16.15 -15.77
N SER A 122 -7.71 14.90 -15.49
CA SER A 122 -6.40 14.60 -14.88
C SER A 122 -5.24 15.00 -15.79
N GLU A 123 -5.34 14.73 -17.10
CA GLU A 123 -4.32 15.08 -18.10
C GLU A 123 -4.06 16.60 -18.22
N GLN A 124 -4.98 17.44 -17.74
CA GLN A 124 -4.84 18.90 -17.75
C GLN A 124 -4.15 19.45 -16.49
N LEU A 125 -3.92 18.59 -15.48
CA LEU A 125 -3.35 18.96 -14.21
C LEU A 125 -1.90 18.44 -14.10
N ALA A 126 -1.10 19.10 -13.27
CA ALA A 126 0.29 18.70 -13.03
C ALA A 126 0.64 18.80 -11.54
N ASP A 127 1.69 18.07 -11.16
CA ASP A 127 2.29 18.06 -9.82
C ASP A 127 1.24 17.87 -8.70
N GLU A 128 1.26 18.72 -7.67
CA GLU A 128 0.41 18.58 -6.48
C GLU A 128 -1.09 18.72 -6.80
N ASN A 129 -1.46 19.56 -7.78
CA ASN A 129 -2.86 19.70 -8.22
C ASN A 129 -3.38 18.40 -8.84
N LEU A 130 -2.53 17.72 -9.62
CA LEU A 130 -2.85 16.39 -10.17
C LEU A 130 -3.05 15.39 -9.04
N LEU A 131 -2.17 15.37 -8.05
CA LEU A 131 -2.29 14.46 -6.91
C LEU A 131 -3.58 14.68 -6.12
N GLN A 132 -3.88 15.93 -5.75
CA GLN A 132 -5.09 16.28 -5.01
C GLN A 132 -6.35 15.87 -5.78
N TYR A 133 -6.39 16.13 -7.09
CA TYR A 133 -7.50 15.71 -7.94
C TYR A 133 -7.60 14.19 -8.01
N TYR A 134 -6.49 13.49 -8.30
CA TYR A 134 -6.46 12.03 -8.40
C TYR A 134 -6.91 11.36 -7.11
N ALA A 135 -6.36 11.75 -5.96
CA ALA A 135 -6.72 11.19 -4.65
C ALA A 135 -8.20 11.42 -4.33
N LYS A 136 -8.71 12.64 -4.58
CA LYS A 136 -10.12 12.96 -4.38
C LYS A 136 -11.04 12.12 -5.26
N GLN A 137 -10.71 11.98 -6.55
CA GLN A 137 -11.51 11.16 -7.46
C GLN A 137 -11.42 9.68 -7.11
N TRP A 138 -10.25 9.20 -6.69
CA TRP A 138 -10.03 7.82 -6.25
C TRP A 138 -10.88 7.47 -5.03
N GLU A 139 -10.84 8.29 -3.98
CA GLU A 139 -11.65 8.08 -2.76
C GLU A 139 -13.15 8.10 -3.07
N LYS A 140 -13.58 9.08 -3.87
CA LYS A 140 -14.97 9.18 -4.32
C LYS A 140 -15.39 7.95 -5.12
N TYR A 141 -14.56 7.53 -6.07
CA TYR A 141 -14.84 6.42 -6.98
C TYR A 141 -14.87 5.08 -6.25
N THR A 142 -13.91 4.80 -5.39
CA THR A 142 -13.86 3.56 -4.60
C THR A 142 -15.04 3.45 -3.63
N ALA A 143 -15.37 4.55 -2.92
CA ALA A 143 -16.55 4.59 -2.06
C ALA A 143 -17.85 4.36 -2.86
N ALA A 144 -18.00 5.06 -3.99
CA ALA A 144 -19.15 4.88 -4.89
C ALA A 144 -19.24 3.44 -5.44
N SER A 145 -18.11 2.84 -5.77
CA SER A 145 -17.99 1.47 -6.27
C SER A 145 -18.42 0.44 -5.22
N THR A 146 -18.16 0.68 -3.94
CA THR A 146 -18.70 -0.16 -2.86
C THR A 146 -20.23 -0.13 -2.87
N TYR A 147 -20.86 1.05 -2.93
CA TYR A 147 -22.33 1.13 -3.00
C TYR A 147 -22.88 0.50 -4.28
N LEU A 148 -22.20 0.70 -5.40
CA LEU A 148 -22.54 0.11 -6.69
C LEU A 148 -22.53 -1.42 -6.60
N ASN A 149 -21.50 -2.00 -5.98
CA ASN A 149 -21.38 -3.42 -5.73
C ASN A 149 -22.57 -3.98 -4.91
N HIS A 150 -23.07 -3.19 -3.95
CA HIS A 150 -24.23 -3.58 -3.17
C HIS A 150 -25.52 -3.53 -4.00
N VAL A 151 -25.71 -2.51 -4.84
CA VAL A 151 -26.85 -2.41 -5.76
C VAL A 151 -26.89 -3.61 -6.72
N PHE A 152 -25.73 -4.04 -7.19
CA PHE A 152 -25.57 -5.18 -8.11
C PHE A 152 -25.30 -6.52 -7.41
N ARG A 153 -25.51 -6.64 -6.09
CA ARG A 153 -25.21 -7.87 -5.32
C ARG A 153 -25.84 -9.13 -5.90
N PHE A 154 -27.06 -9.04 -6.44
CA PHE A 154 -27.72 -10.19 -7.07
C PHE A 154 -27.07 -10.54 -8.41
N LEU A 155 -26.64 -9.56 -9.22
CA LEU A 155 -25.88 -9.82 -10.45
C LEU A 155 -24.60 -10.60 -10.11
N ASN A 156 -23.89 -10.17 -9.05
CA ASN A 156 -22.71 -10.88 -8.55
C ASN A 156 -23.04 -12.32 -8.11
N ARG A 157 -24.10 -12.50 -7.33
CA ARG A 157 -24.44 -13.81 -6.74
C ARG A 157 -24.87 -14.85 -7.78
N HIS A 158 -25.60 -14.43 -8.81
CA HIS A 158 -26.25 -15.36 -9.73
C HIS A 158 -25.62 -15.41 -11.11
N TRP A 159 -25.27 -14.26 -11.70
CA TRP A 159 -24.74 -14.23 -13.06
C TRP A 159 -23.21 -14.29 -13.08
N VAL A 160 -22.53 -13.41 -12.32
CA VAL A 160 -21.05 -13.38 -12.24
C VAL A 160 -20.54 -14.71 -11.71
N ARG A 161 -21.05 -15.19 -10.56
CA ARG A 161 -20.63 -16.48 -9.99
C ARG A 161 -20.79 -17.63 -10.97
N HIS A 162 -21.91 -17.70 -11.69
CA HIS A 162 -22.14 -18.74 -12.69
C HIS A 162 -21.15 -18.64 -13.85
N LYS A 163 -20.79 -17.43 -14.29
CA LYS A 163 -19.80 -17.21 -15.35
C LYS A 163 -18.38 -17.59 -14.93
N VAL A 164 -18.01 -17.26 -13.70
CA VAL A 164 -16.73 -17.68 -13.10
C VAL A 164 -16.69 -19.21 -12.95
N ASP A 165 -17.77 -19.84 -12.48
CA ASP A 165 -17.89 -21.30 -12.36
C ASP A 165 -17.85 -22.01 -13.74
N GLU A 166 -18.30 -21.35 -14.81
CA GLU A 166 -18.16 -21.79 -16.21
C GLU A 166 -16.73 -21.65 -16.75
N GLY A 167 -15.81 -21.06 -16.00
CA GLY A 167 -14.40 -20.89 -16.35
C GLY A 167 -14.07 -19.59 -17.10
N ASP A 168 -14.99 -18.63 -17.17
CA ASP A 168 -14.73 -17.32 -17.77
C ASP A 168 -13.89 -16.44 -16.83
N LYS A 169 -12.61 -16.27 -17.16
CA LYS A 169 -11.64 -15.50 -16.35
C LYS A 169 -11.79 -13.99 -16.48
N ASN A 170 -12.57 -13.51 -17.44
CA ASN A 170 -12.71 -12.07 -17.72
C ASN A 170 -13.93 -11.44 -17.02
N ILE A 171 -14.66 -12.23 -16.23
CA ILE A 171 -15.85 -11.78 -15.51
C ILE A 171 -15.53 -11.65 -14.03
N TYR A 172 -15.77 -10.45 -13.50
CA TYR A 172 -15.44 -10.08 -12.14
C TYR A 172 -16.70 -9.63 -11.40
N ASP A 173 -16.66 -9.64 -10.07
CA ASP A 173 -17.69 -8.94 -9.32
C ASP A 173 -17.64 -7.43 -9.62
N VAL A 174 -18.76 -6.73 -9.38
CA VAL A 174 -18.88 -5.32 -9.74
C VAL A 174 -17.85 -4.41 -9.06
N TYR A 175 -17.40 -4.72 -7.85
CA TYR A 175 -16.35 -3.92 -7.20
C TYR A 175 -15.00 -4.13 -7.89
N THR A 176 -14.63 -5.38 -8.15
CA THR A 176 -13.40 -5.74 -8.87
C THR A 176 -13.40 -5.20 -10.30
N LEU A 177 -14.54 -5.27 -11.01
CA LEU A 177 -14.73 -4.63 -12.32
C LEU A 177 -14.46 -3.12 -12.27
N ALA A 178 -14.93 -2.42 -11.22
CA ALA A 178 -14.69 -1.00 -11.07
C ALA A 178 -13.20 -0.69 -10.87
N LEU A 179 -12.49 -1.49 -10.06
CA LEU A 179 -11.04 -1.34 -9.87
C LEU A 179 -10.26 -1.61 -11.17
N ILE A 180 -10.61 -2.66 -11.92
CA ILE A 180 -10.04 -2.93 -13.26
C ILE A 180 -10.29 -1.75 -14.19
N SER A 181 -11.53 -1.24 -14.22
CA SER A 181 -11.92 -0.12 -15.06
C SER A 181 -11.09 1.12 -14.73
N TRP A 182 -10.88 1.44 -13.44
CA TRP A 182 -10.00 2.53 -13.02
C TRP A 182 -8.56 2.32 -13.49
N ARG A 183 -8.03 1.09 -13.32
CA ARG A 183 -6.68 0.73 -13.73
C ARG A 183 -6.46 1.03 -15.22
N GLU A 184 -7.36 0.52 -16.05
CA GLU A 184 -7.24 0.58 -17.51
C GLU A 184 -7.52 1.97 -18.07
N ASN A 185 -8.56 2.65 -17.56
CA ASN A 185 -9.04 3.89 -18.15
C ASN A 185 -8.45 5.16 -17.51
N VAL A 186 -7.90 5.10 -16.30
CA VAL A 186 -7.31 6.25 -15.62
C VAL A 186 -5.85 5.98 -15.29
N PHE A 187 -5.58 5.00 -14.41
CA PHE A 187 -4.24 4.79 -13.84
C PHE A 187 -3.16 4.59 -14.92
N ASN A 188 -3.38 3.69 -15.89
CA ASN A 188 -2.40 3.41 -16.94
C ASN A 188 -1.99 4.65 -17.77
N HIS A 189 -2.86 5.66 -17.83
CA HIS A 189 -2.61 6.89 -18.59
C HIS A 189 -1.85 7.94 -17.75
N VAL A 190 -2.10 7.99 -16.44
CA VAL A 190 -1.56 9.06 -15.57
C VAL A 190 -0.47 8.60 -14.61
N GLN A 191 -0.25 7.29 -14.44
CA GLN A 191 0.62 6.74 -13.39
C GLN A 191 2.04 7.32 -13.39
N HIS A 192 2.64 7.57 -14.56
CA HIS A 192 3.98 8.14 -14.62
C HIS A 192 4.02 9.56 -14.03
N GLN A 193 3.01 10.38 -14.33
CA GLN A 193 2.91 11.76 -13.84
C GLN A 193 2.56 11.77 -12.34
N VAL A 194 1.65 10.90 -11.91
CA VAL A 194 1.27 10.73 -10.51
C VAL A 194 2.47 10.27 -9.69
N THR A 195 3.18 9.22 -10.12
CA THR A 195 4.40 8.73 -9.44
C THR A 195 5.45 9.84 -9.36
N ALA A 196 5.76 10.53 -10.47
CA ALA A 196 6.73 11.61 -10.47
C ALA A 196 6.35 12.74 -9.48
N ALA A 197 5.07 13.12 -9.43
CA ALA A 197 4.58 14.13 -8.50
C ALA A 197 4.68 13.67 -7.03
N VAL A 198 4.35 12.41 -6.72
CA VAL A 198 4.48 11.87 -5.36
C VAL A 198 5.95 11.84 -4.93
N LEU A 199 6.86 11.42 -5.81
CA LEU A 199 8.29 11.39 -5.51
C LEU A 199 8.85 12.79 -5.24
N LYS A 200 8.40 13.81 -5.97
CA LYS A 200 8.73 15.22 -5.67
C LYS A 200 8.23 15.66 -4.30
N LEU A 201 7.01 15.26 -3.89
CA LEU A 201 6.51 15.58 -2.55
C LEU A 201 7.35 14.91 -1.46
N ILE A 202 7.74 13.65 -1.65
CA ILE A 202 8.63 12.96 -0.70
C ILE A 202 10.00 13.63 -0.64
N GLU A 203 10.53 14.09 -1.78
CA GLU A 203 11.79 14.85 -1.80
C GLU A 203 11.68 16.17 -1.02
N LYS A 204 10.58 16.92 -1.17
CA LYS A 204 10.30 18.11 -0.35
C LYS A 204 10.26 17.79 1.15
N GLU A 205 9.62 16.68 1.52
CA GLU A 205 9.58 16.22 2.90
C GLU A 205 10.99 15.88 3.42
N ARG A 206 11.84 15.25 2.59
CA ARG A 206 13.25 14.99 2.95
C ARG A 206 14.04 16.27 3.19
N ASN A 207 13.73 17.32 2.46
CA ASN A 207 14.32 18.65 2.63
C ASN A 207 13.74 19.43 3.83
N GLY A 208 12.80 18.84 4.58
CA GLY A 208 12.20 19.43 5.79
C GLY A 208 11.00 20.34 5.50
N GLU A 209 10.45 20.31 4.28
CA GLU A 209 9.23 21.04 3.95
C GLU A 209 7.99 20.32 4.52
N MET A 210 6.99 21.11 4.93
CA MET A 210 5.69 20.57 5.35
C MET A 210 4.92 20.10 4.12
N VAL A 211 4.54 18.82 4.11
CA VAL A 211 3.76 18.21 3.02
C VAL A 211 2.50 17.54 3.55
N ASP A 212 1.51 17.36 2.67
CA ASP A 212 0.33 16.56 2.99
C ASP A 212 0.65 15.06 2.92
N VAL A 213 1.02 14.48 4.07
CA VAL A 213 1.28 13.05 4.21
C VAL A 213 0.02 12.20 3.92
N GLY A 214 -1.18 12.75 4.19
CA GLY A 214 -2.45 12.10 3.89
C GLY A 214 -2.64 11.91 2.39
N LEU A 215 -2.25 12.90 1.60
CA LEU A 215 -2.27 12.83 0.15
C LEU A 215 -1.34 11.74 -0.39
N ILE A 216 -0.10 11.66 0.10
CA ILE A 216 0.86 10.60 -0.27
C ILE A 216 0.26 9.23 0.06
N LYS A 217 -0.25 9.06 1.28
CA LYS A 217 -0.85 7.80 1.74
C LYS A 217 -2.06 7.38 0.90
N SER A 218 -2.93 8.32 0.54
CA SER A 218 -4.12 8.05 -0.29
C SER A 218 -3.72 7.59 -1.70
N VAL A 219 -2.78 8.30 -2.32
CA VAL A 219 -2.27 7.95 -3.65
C VAL A 219 -1.56 6.60 -3.61
N VAL A 220 -0.60 6.38 -2.71
CA VAL A 220 0.14 5.12 -2.59
C VAL A 220 -0.80 3.94 -2.28
N GLY A 221 -1.79 4.14 -1.41
CA GLY A 221 -2.81 3.14 -1.11
C GLY A 221 -3.63 2.73 -2.34
N SER A 222 -3.81 3.62 -3.32
CA SER A 222 -4.45 3.28 -4.59
C SER A 222 -3.63 2.26 -5.39
N TYR A 223 -2.30 2.37 -5.41
CA TYR A 223 -1.43 1.45 -6.16
C TYR A 223 -1.51 0.02 -5.59
N VAL A 224 -1.62 -0.10 -4.26
CA VAL A 224 -1.83 -1.38 -3.57
C VAL A 224 -3.20 -1.94 -3.91
N SER A 225 -4.25 -1.12 -3.86
CA SER A 225 -5.63 -1.54 -4.11
C SER A 225 -5.88 -1.93 -5.58
N LEU A 226 -5.09 -1.41 -6.51
CA LEU A 226 -5.16 -1.76 -7.95
C LEU A 226 -4.43 -3.07 -8.29
N GLY A 227 -3.69 -3.66 -7.34
CA GLY A 227 -3.19 -5.01 -7.43
C GLY A 227 -4.28 -6.02 -7.08
N LEU A 228 -4.92 -6.58 -8.11
CA LEU A 228 -6.06 -7.48 -7.97
C LEU A 228 -5.63 -8.86 -7.43
N GLU A 229 -6.52 -9.55 -6.72
CA GLU A 229 -6.24 -10.75 -5.90
C GLU A 229 -6.07 -12.08 -6.67
N ASP A 230 -6.04 -12.09 -8.00
CA ASP A 230 -6.11 -13.35 -8.77
C ASP A 230 -4.82 -14.20 -8.79
N SER A 231 -3.74 -13.77 -8.13
CA SER A 231 -2.54 -14.60 -7.89
C SER A 231 -1.68 -14.04 -6.74
N ASP A 232 -0.63 -14.79 -6.35
CA ASP A 232 0.42 -14.43 -5.36
C ASP A 232 1.15 -13.08 -5.62
N SER A 233 0.68 -12.27 -6.58
CA SER A 233 1.26 -11.01 -7.05
C SER A 233 0.38 -9.77 -6.77
N SER A 234 -0.45 -9.79 -5.73
CA SER A 234 -1.36 -8.66 -5.37
C SER A 234 -0.67 -7.30 -5.14
N LEU A 235 0.65 -7.21 -5.16
CA LEU A 235 1.42 -5.97 -5.06
C LEU A 235 2.13 -5.56 -6.35
N GLU A 236 1.94 -6.25 -7.48
CA GLU A 236 2.70 -6.00 -8.72
C GLU A 236 2.59 -4.55 -9.20
N VAL A 237 1.38 -3.98 -9.18
CA VAL A 237 1.15 -2.57 -9.59
C VAL A 237 1.93 -1.61 -8.69
N TYR A 238 1.88 -1.83 -7.37
CA TYR A 238 2.63 -1.06 -6.39
C TYR A 238 4.14 -1.21 -6.59
N LYS A 239 4.63 -2.44 -6.74
CA LYS A 239 6.06 -2.72 -6.88
C LYS A 239 6.65 -2.06 -8.13
N THR A 240 5.96 -2.23 -9.26
CA THR A 240 6.44 -1.78 -10.57
C THR A 240 6.31 -0.27 -10.74
N HIS A 241 5.16 0.32 -10.38
CA HIS A 241 4.88 1.72 -10.69
C HIS A 241 5.19 2.69 -9.54
N PHE A 242 5.45 2.19 -8.33
CA PHE A 242 5.78 3.04 -7.18
C PHE A 242 7.06 2.60 -6.47
N GLU A 243 7.15 1.38 -5.93
CA GLU A 243 8.26 0.95 -5.07
C GLU A 243 9.61 1.05 -5.77
N LEU A 244 9.71 0.52 -6.99
CA LEU A 244 10.95 0.56 -7.76
C LEU A 244 11.38 2.01 -8.07
N PRO A 245 10.53 2.88 -8.67
CA PRO A 245 10.85 4.30 -8.85
C PRO A 245 11.20 5.03 -7.55
N PHE A 246 10.52 4.70 -6.45
CA PHE A 246 10.78 5.27 -5.13
C PHE A 246 12.17 4.91 -4.61
N ILE A 247 12.56 3.65 -4.70
CA ILE A 247 13.89 3.18 -4.28
C ILE A 247 14.97 3.83 -5.17
N GLU A 248 14.79 3.86 -6.49
CA GLU A 248 15.73 4.47 -7.43
C GLU A 248 15.91 5.98 -7.17
N ALA A 249 14.82 6.72 -6.99
CA ALA A 249 14.86 8.14 -6.65
C ALA A 249 15.54 8.39 -5.29
N SER A 250 15.31 7.50 -4.31
CA SER A 250 15.95 7.59 -3.00
C SER A 250 17.45 7.34 -3.06
N GLN A 251 17.89 6.34 -3.83
CA GLN A 251 19.31 6.09 -4.06
C GLN A 251 19.99 7.28 -4.76
N ALA A 252 19.34 7.86 -5.78
CA ALA A 252 19.85 9.04 -6.47
C ALA A 252 20.00 10.24 -5.52
N TYR A 253 18.96 10.50 -4.71
CA TYR A 253 18.96 11.56 -3.70
C TYR A 253 20.10 11.37 -2.69
N TYR A 254 20.21 10.18 -2.08
CA TYR A 254 21.21 9.94 -1.04
C TYR A 254 22.64 9.81 -1.58
N ARG A 255 22.82 9.45 -2.86
CA ARG A 255 24.14 9.49 -3.50
C ARG A 255 24.62 10.94 -3.68
N ALA A 256 23.73 11.83 -4.11
CA ALA A 256 24.05 13.25 -4.20
C ALA A 256 24.27 13.88 -2.81
N GLU A 257 23.45 13.51 -1.83
CA GLU A 257 23.51 14.08 -0.47
C GLU A 257 24.74 13.58 0.30
N SER A 258 25.09 12.30 0.22
CA SER A 258 26.28 11.76 0.89
C SER A 258 27.58 12.44 0.42
N GLY A 259 27.72 12.70 -0.87
CA GLY A 259 28.86 13.47 -1.42
C GLY A 259 28.98 14.86 -0.78
N LYS A 260 27.87 15.60 -0.70
CA LYS A 260 27.84 16.93 -0.06
C LYS A 260 28.14 16.87 1.44
N LEU A 261 27.67 15.82 2.12
CA LEU A 261 27.90 15.65 3.56
C LEU A 261 29.37 15.37 3.85
N LEU A 262 30.02 14.51 3.07
CA LEU A 262 31.44 14.19 3.23
C LEU A 262 32.37 15.37 2.90
N GLU A 263 31.98 16.26 2.00
CA GLU A 263 32.74 17.49 1.72
C GLU A 263 32.70 18.51 2.88
N LYS A 264 31.58 18.53 3.63
CA LYS A 264 31.31 19.58 4.63
C LYS A 264 31.58 19.16 6.06
N HIS A 265 31.62 17.86 6.33
CA HIS A 265 31.65 17.31 7.68
C HIS A 265 32.75 16.28 7.84
N ASN A 266 33.24 16.14 9.08
CA ASN A 266 34.10 15.00 9.42
C ASN A 266 33.30 13.69 9.38
N ILE A 267 33.99 12.56 9.38
CA ILE A 267 33.36 11.25 9.27
C ILE A 267 32.46 10.92 10.48
N THR A 268 32.77 11.39 11.70
CA THR A 268 31.91 11.18 12.87
C THR A 268 30.57 11.89 12.77
N ASP A 269 30.56 13.12 12.25
CA ASP A 269 29.36 13.90 12.00
C ASP A 269 28.56 13.30 10.83
N TYR A 270 29.24 12.79 9.81
CA TYR A 270 28.62 12.04 8.72
C TYR A 270 27.88 10.81 9.25
N MET A 271 28.53 9.99 10.09
CA MET A 271 27.91 8.78 10.67
C MET A 271 26.65 9.10 11.49
N LYS A 272 26.70 10.12 12.34
CA LYS A 272 25.53 10.60 13.10
C LYS A 272 24.38 11.01 12.19
N LYS A 273 24.68 11.71 11.10
CA LYS A 273 23.68 12.09 10.10
C LYS A 273 23.10 10.89 9.38
N VAL A 274 23.92 9.92 8.99
CA VAL A 274 23.46 8.69 8.34
C VAL A 274 22.51 7.91 9.24
N GLU A 275 22.83 7.77 10.53
CA GLU A 275 21.94 7.10 11.49
C GLU A 275 20.57 7.80 11.57
N ALA A 276 20.57 9.13 11.71
CA ALA A 276 19.33 9.92 11.73
C ALA A 276 18.54 9.81 10.41
N ILE A 277 19.23 9.79 9.27
CA ILE A 277 18.61 9.61 7.94
C ILE A 277 17.93 8.24 7.84
N LEU A 278 18.63 7.15 8.20
CA LEU A 278 18.07 5.80 8.14
C LEU A 278 16.85 5.65 9.06
N SER A 279 16.90 6.21 10.27
CA SER A 279 15.76 6.25 11.18
C SER A 279 14.58 7.05 10.59
N GLY A 280 14.86 8.19 9.96
CA GLY A 280 13.85 9.00 9.28
C GLY A 280 13.20 8.28 8.10
N GLU A 281 13.99 7.59 7.27
CA GLU A 281 13.45 6.78 6.17
C GLU A 281 12.61 5.61 6.67
N GLN A 282 13.02 4.93 7.74
CA GLN A 282 12.18 3.91 8.36
C GLN A 282 10.83 4.49 8.83
N GLY A 283 10.85 5.67 9.46
CA GLY A 283 9.64 6.39 9.85
C GLY A 283 8.72 6.74 8.67
N ARG A 284 9.30 7.11 7.52
CA ARG A 284 8.55 7.38 6.27
C ARG A 284 7.85 6.14 5.74
N VAL A 285 8.54 5.00 5.71
CA VAL A 285 7.92 3.73 5.28
C VAL A 285 6.71 3.41 6.15
N VAL A 286 6.86 3.48 7.47
CA VAL A 286 5.79 3.19 8.43
C VAL A 286 4.61 4.16 8.31
N SER A 287 4.88 5.43 7.97
CA SER A 287 3.85 6.47 7.93
C SER A 287 2.86 6.30 6.77
N TYR A 288 3.35 5.94 5.58
CA TYR A 288 2.54 6.01 4.36
C TYR A 288 2.86 4.98 3.26
N LEU A 289 3.80 4.04 3.45
CA LEU A 289 4.15 3.01 2.45
C LEU A 289 3.67 1.61 2.84
N ASN A 290 3.79 0.66 1.90
CA ASN A 290 3.55 -0.75 2.21
C ASN A 290 4.69 -1.30 3.09
N PRO A 291 4.41 -2.07 4.16
CA PRO A 291 5.44 -2.65 5.03
C PRO A 291 6.49 -3.50 4.30
N ASN A 292 6.11 -4.14 3.17
CA ASN A 292 7.04 -4.94 2.38
C ASN A 292 8.17 -4.12 1.74
N THR A 293 8.03 -2.79 1.69
CA THR A 293 9.04 -1.87 1.16
C THR A 293 10.16 -1.55 2.14
N GLU A 294 9.96 -1.78 3.45
CA GLU A 294 10.94 -1.41 4.47
C GLU A 294 12.31 -2.02 4.21
N LYS A 295 12.36 -3.35 4.06
CA LYS A 295 13.61 -4.08 3.85
C LYS A 295 14.34 -3.69 2.55
N PRO A 296 13.71 -3.72 1.36
CA PRO A 296 14.41 -3.35 0.12
C PRO A 296 14.82 -1.88 0.10
N HIS A 297 14.02 -0.98 0.65
CA HIS A 297 14.33 0.45 0.71
C HIS A 297 15.48 0.77 1.66
N LEU A 298 15.44 0.25 2.89
CA LEU A 298 16.52 0.48 3.86
C LEU A 298 17.82 -0.13 3.38
N SER A 299 17.79 -1.34 2.80
CA SER A 299 18.99 -1.97 2.22
C SER A 299 19.58 -1.14 1.07
N ALA A 300 18.73 -0.54 0.23
CA ALA A 300 19.17 0.37 -0.81
C ALA A 300 19.80 1.64 -0.23
N CYS A 301 19.24 2.23 0.83
CA CYS A 301 19.81 3.40 1.50
C CYS A 301 21.14 3.07 2.18
N GLU A 302 21.23 1.94 2.89
CA GLU A 302 22.44 1.44 3.56
C GLU A 302 23.58 1.18 2.55
N ALA A 303 23.25 0.67 1.37
CA ALA A 303 24.23 0.48 0.31
C ALA A 303 24.90 1.81 -0.12
N ILE A 304 24.13 2.88 -0.25
CA ILE A 304 24.64 4.20 -0.65
C ILE A 304 25.32 4.93 0.50
N LEU A 305 24.67 4.97 1.66
CA LEU A 305 25.10 5.81 2.78
C LEU A 305 26.21 5.17 3.63
N VAL A 306 26.25 3.83 3.70
CA VAL A 306 27.22 3.11 4.53
C VAL A 306 28.20 2.34 3.66
N LYS A 307 27.74 1.43 2.81
CA LYS A 307 28.63 0.51 2.08
C LYS A 307 29.57 1.22 1.10
N GLU A 308 29.10 2.23 0.36
CA GLU A 308 29.97 3.00 -0.55
C GLU A 308 31.09 3.76 0.20
N HIS A 309 30.89 4.08 1.49
CA HIS A 309 31.78 4.94 2.29
C HIS A 309 32.47 4.21 3.46
N MET A 310 32.29 2.89 3.59
CA MET A 310 32.79 2.10 4.72
C MET A 310 34.32 2.17 4.89
N ASN A 311 35.07 2.31 3.79
CA ASN A 311 36.53 2.42 3.85
C ASN A 311 36.99 3.64 4.67
N ILE A 312 36.27 4.76 4.56
CA ILE A 312 36.59 6.00 5.28
C ILE A 312 36.27 5.83 6.79
N MET A 313 35.20 5.10 7.11
CA MET A 313 34.88 4.75 8.49
C MET A 313 35.97 3.85 9.08
N TRP A 314 36.43 2.86 8.32
CA TRP A 314 37.51 1.96 8.74
C TRP A 314 38.83 2.68 9.00
N THR A 315 39.15 3.74 8.26
CA THR A 315 40.39 4.51 8.49
C THR A 315 40.32 5.34 9.78
N GLU A 316 39.14 5.84 10.15
CA GLU A 316 38.97 6.64 11.37
C GLU A 316 38.88 5.77 12.64
N PHE A 317 38.58 4.47 12.50
CA PHE A 317 38.33 3.59 13.64
C PHE A 317 39.46 3.60 14.68
N GLN A 318 40.71 3.57 14.23
CA GLN A 318 41.88 3.61 15.11
C GLN A 318 41.94 4.93 15.92
N ASP A 319 41.68 6.07 15.28
CA ASP A 319 41.67 7.38 15.96
C ASP A 319 40.56 7.45 17.02
N LEU A 320 39.38 6.88 16.73
CA LEU A 320 38.28 6.83 17.70
C LEU A 320 38.60 5.94 18.92
N LEU A 321 39.31 4.83 18.70
CA LEU A 321 39.80 3.96 19.78
C LEU A 321 40.83 4.69 20.66
N ASP A 322 41.80 5.37 20.04
CA ASP A 322 42.85 6.09 20.74
C ASP A 322 42.29 7.28 21.55
N MET A 323 41.31 8.00 20.99
CA MET A 323 40.59 9.09 21.66
C MET A 323 39.50 8.62 22.62
N ASN A 324 39.21 7.32 22.70
CA ASN A 324 38.17 6.73 23.55
C ASN A 324 36.77 7.35 23.33
N LYS A 325 36.40 7.62 22.08
CA LYS A 325 35.08 8.21 21.72
C LYS A 325 34.02 7.11 21.60
N LEU A 326 33.52 6.63 22.74
CA LEU A 326 32.59 5.50 22.83
C LEU A 326 31.32 5.69 21.99
N ASP A 327 30.70 6.87 22.03
CA ASP A 327 29.46 7.15 21.29
C ASP A 327 29.68 7.03 19.77
N ASP A 328 30.79 7.59 19.26
CA ASP A 328 31.11 7.55 17.83
C ASP A 328 31.48 6.12 17.38
N LEU A 329 32.18 5.36 18.23
CA LEU A 329 32.46 3.93 18.02
C LEU A 329 31.16 3.10 17.97
N GLY A 330 30.19 3.41 18.84
CA GLY A 330 28.90 2.73 18.88
C GLY A 330 28.10 2.96 17.61
N ILE A 331 28.06 4.20 17.11
CA ILE A 331 27.40 4.51 15.84
C ILE A 331 28.12 3.80 14.69
N MET A 332 29.46 3.82 14.65
CA MET A 332 30.21 3.12 13.61
C MET A 332 29.89 1.62 13.58
N TYR A 333 29.87 0.96 14.74
CA TYR A 333 29.49 -0.44 14.87
C TYR A 333 28.04 -0.69 14.40
N SER A 334 27.08 0.12 14.85
CA SER A 334 25.67 0.03 14.47
C SER A 334 25.46 0.18 12.96
N LEU A 335 26.22 1.06 12.30
CA LEU A 335 26.15 1.23 10.84
C LEU A 335 26.79 0.06 10.09
N LEU A 336 28.01 -0.34 10.46
CA LEU A 336 28.76 -1.37 9.73
C LEU A 336 28.23 -2.79 9.96
N SER A 337 27.58 -3.06 11.10
CA SER A 337 26.92 -4.35 11.37
C SER A 337 25.73 -4.62 10.43
N ARG A 338 25.15 -3.58 9.82
CA ARG A 338 24.09 -3.70 8.80
C ARG A 338 24.62 -4.21 7.46
N ILE A 339 25.92 -4.07 7.21
CA ILE A 339 26.55 -4.43 5.95
C ILE A 339 27.22 -5.81 6.09
N PRO A 340 26.91 -6.79 5.22
CA PRO A 340 27.58 -8.08 5.23
C PRO A 340 29.10 -7.92 5.11
N GLY A 341 29.84 -8.41 6.12
CA GLY A 341 31.30 -8.30 6.20
C GLY A 341 31.84 -6.91 6.59
N GLY A 342 30.97 -5.96 6.96
CA GLY A 342 31.37 -4.60 7.34
C GLY A 342 32.19 -4.51 8.63
N LEU A 343 32.05 -5.49 9.53
CA LEU A 343 32.76 -5.55 10.81
C LEU A 343 34.15 -6.21 10.73
N ASN A 344 34.43 -7.02 9.70
CA ASN A 344 35.66 -7.82 9.65
C ASN A 344 36.94 -6.97 9.80
N PRO A 345 37.07 -5.79 9.15
CA PRO A 345 38.23 -4.93 9.34
C PRO A 345 38.31 -4.34 10.75
N LEU A 346 37.17 -4.04 11.39
CA LEU A 346 37.13 -3.51 12.76
C LEU A 346 37.63 -4.56 13.76
N CYS A 347 37.20 -5.81 13.63
CA CYS A 347 37.66 -6.90 14.49
C CYS A 347 39.19 -7.07 14.40
N THR A 348 39.73 -6.99 13.19
CA THR A 348 41.19 -7.09 12.94
C THR A 348 41.94 -5.91 13.55
N GLN A 349 41.48 -4.68 13.29
CA GLN A 349 42.09 -3.46 13.86
C GLN A 349 42.00 -3.44 15.39
N PHE A 350 40.88 -3.88 15.96
CA PHE A 350 40.70 -3.96 17.40
C PHE A 350 41.63 -4.99 18.05
N GLU A 351 41.83 -6.16 17.43
CA GLU A 351 42.80 -7.16 17.89
C GLU A 351 44.23 -6.57 17.89
N GLU A 352 44.63 -5.87 16.83
CA GLU A 352 45.92 -5.21 16.76
C GLU A 352 46.09 -4.10 17.80
N TYR A 353 45.04 -3.31 18.02
CA TYR A 353 45.01 -2.29 19.06
C TYR A 353 45.17 -2.90 20.46
N MET A 354 44.47 -4.01 20.75
CA MET A 354 44.64 -4.75 22.01
C MET A 354 46.06 -5.28 22.19
N ARG A 355 46.66 -5.86 21.14
CA ARG A 355 48.04 -6.36 21.18
C ARG A 355 49.07 -5.26 21.44
N LYS A 356 48.82 -4.02 20.97
CA LYS A 356 49.68 -2.86 21.26
C LYS A 356 49.53 -2.35 22.70
N GLN A 357 48.31 -2.39 23.24
CA GLN A 357 47.94 -1.95 24.59
C GLN A 357 48.40 -2.94 25.68
N MET A 358 48.28 -4.25 25.45
CA MET A 358 48.61 -5.32 26.38
C MET A 358 49.95 -5.99 26.00
N ARG A 359 51.05 -5.48 26.56
CA ARG A 359 52.41 -5.96 26.25
C ARG A 359 52.94 -6.93 27.31
N PRO A 360 53.72 -7.97 26.92
CA PRO A 360 54.39 -8.85 27.88
C PRO A 360 55.24 -8.04 28.87
N GLY A 361 55.13 -8.36 30.16
CA GLY A 361 55.87 -7.69 31.24
C GLY A 361 55.15 -6.53 31.93
N MET A 362 53.87 -6.27 31.61
CA MET A 362 53.02 -5.35 32.38
C MET A 362 52.76 -5.86 33.81
N THR A 363 52.58 -4.95 34.76
CA THR A 363 52.14 -5.32 36.11
C THR A 363 50.69 -5.81 36.08
N VAL A 364 50.34 -6.72 36.99
CA VAL A 364 48.97 -7.25 37.12
C VAL A 364 47.94 -6.12 37.28
N THR A 365 48.28 -5.07 38.03
CA THR A 365 47.40 -3.91 38.22
C THR A 365 47.20 -3.10 36.94
N ALA A 366 48.24 -2.88 36.14
CA ALA A 366 48.12 -2.20 34.85
C ALA A 366 47.33 -3.03 33.85
N LEU A 367 47.54 -4.36 33.83
CA LEU A 367 46.79 -5.27 32.96
C LEU A 367 45.29 -5.26 33.28
N ILE A 368 44.92 -5.33 34.56
CA ILE A 368 43.51 -5.25 34.99
C ILE A 368 42.89 -3.92 34.56
N GLN A 369 43.61 -2.80 34.69
CA GLN A 369 43.10 -1.49 34.27
C GLN A 369 42.86 -1.41 32.75
N VAL A 370 43.81 -1.90 31.94
CA VAL A 370 43.68 -1.91 30.47
C VAL A 370 42.56 -2.85 30.04
N TYR A 371 42.44 -4.03 30.65
CA TYR A 371 41.35 -4.96 30.36
C TYR A 371 39.99 -4.35 30.72
N ALA A 372 39.84 -3.76 31.91
CA ALA A 372 38.60 -3.14 32.34
C ALA A 372 38.17 -1.99 31.41
N LYS A 373 39.11 -1.12 30.99
CA LYS A 373 38.85 -0.04 30.04
C LYS A 373 38.34 -0.59 28.70
N ASN A 374 39.04 -1.56 28.12
CA ASN A 374 38.68 -2.07 26.80
C ASN A 374 37.44 -2.99 26.84
N SER A 375 37.21 -3.68 27.96
CA SER A 375 35.95 -4.39 28.21
C SER A 375 34.76 -3.44 28.24
N ASP A 376 34.93 -2.23 28.80
CA ASP A 376 33.89 -1.20 28.75
C ASP A 376 33.61 -0.73 27.32
N ILE A 377 34.63 -0.56 26.48
CA ILE A 377 34.46 -0.26 25.05
C ILE A 377 33.61 -1.34 24.37
N VAL A 378 33.99 -2.62 24.54
CA VAL A 378 33.27 -3.74 23.90
C VAL A 378 31.82 -3.80 24.37
N ARG A 379 31.58 -3.61 25.66
CA ARG A 379 30.23 -3.64 26.25
C ARG A 379 29.36 -2.47 25.78
N THR A 380 29.92 -1.27 25.72
CA THR A 380 29.15 -0.03 25.47
C THR A 380 29.02 0.27 23.98
N ALA A 381 30.13 0.29 23.25
CA ALA A 381 30.17 0.65 21.84
C ALA A 381 29.84 -0.55 20.93
N PHE A 382 30.37 -1.73 21.24
CA PHE A 382 30.18 -2.92 20.39
C PHE A 382 29.08 -3.85 20.90
N HIS A 383 28.25 -3.37 21.84
CA HIS A 383 27.10 -4.10 22.39
C HIS A 383 27.40 -5.52 22.93
N GLY A 384 28.64 -5.80 23.31
CA GLY A 384 29.06 -7.12 23.79
C GLY A 384 29.25 -8.17 22.67
N ASP A 385 29.51 -7.73 21.44
CA ASP A 385 29.77 -8.60 20.29
C ASP A 385 30.84 -9.66 20.58
N GLU A 386 30.51 -10.92 20.30
CA GLU A 386 31.34 -12.08 20.64
C GLU A 386 32.73 -12.05 19.98
N GLU A 387 32.85 -11.51 18.75
CA GLU A 387 34.14 -11.43 18.06
C GLU A 387 35.08 -10.42 18.74
N PHE A 388 34.54 -9.27 19.16
CA PHE A 388 35.33 -8.26 19.87
C PHE A 388 35.71 -8.72 21.28
N VAL A 389 34.82 -9.44 21.98
CA VAL A 389 35.13 -10.09 23.26
C VAL A 389 36.25 -11.12 23.08
N ALA A 390 36.16 -11.98 22.04
CA ALA A 390 37.16 -12.98 21.77
C ALA A 390 38.55 -12.38 21.48
N SER A 391 38.61 -11.27 20.74
CA SER A 391 39.85 -10.53 20.48
C SER A 391 40.47 -9.95 21.76
N LEU A 392 39.65 -9.41 22.66
CA LEU A 392 40.10 -8.90 23.96
C LEU A 392 40.69 -10.03 24.84
N ASP A 393 39.99 -11.15 24.95
CA ASP A 393 40.43 -12.29 25.75
C ASP A 393 41.69 -12.95 25.18
N LYS A 394 41.79 -13.02 23.85
CA LYS A 394 42.99 -13.53 23.17
C LYS A 394 44.22 -12.68 23.49
N ALA A 395 44.12 -11.34 23.39
CA ALA A 395 45.23 -10.44 23.72
C ALA A 395 45.64 -10.54 25.21
N CYS A 396 44.68 -10.67 26.12
CA CYS A 396 44.95 -10.87 27.54
C CYS A 396 45.69 -12.19 27.82
N ARG A 397 45.31 -13.28 27.15
CA ARG A 397 46.01 -14.58 27.24
C ARG A 397 47.43 -14.50 26.69
N GLU A 398 47.62 -13.87 25.53
CA GLU A 398 48.94 -13.68 24.91
C GLU A 398 49.88 -12.84 25.79
N CYS A 399 49.35 -11.90 26.59
CA CYS A 399 50.14 -11.09 27.51
C CYS A 399 50.52 -11.82 28.81
N CYS A 400 49.72 -12.80 29.24
CA CYS A 400 49.93 -13.57 30.48
C CYS A 400 50.85 -14.79 30.30
N MET A 401 51.11 -15.21 29.05
CA MET A 401 52.08 -16.26 28.71
C MET A 401 53.47 -15.65 28.51
#